data_AF-A0A7S2HNQ2-F1
#
_entry.id   AF-A0A7S2HNQ2-F1
#
_cell.length_a   1.000
_cell.length_b   1.000
_cell.length_c   1.000
_cell.angle_alpha   90.00
_cell.angle_beta   90.00
_cell.angle_gamma   90.00
#
_symmetry.space_group_name_H-M   'P 1'
#
loop_
_entity.id
_entity.type
_entity.pdbx_description
1 polymer ?
#
loop_
_entity_poly.entity_id
_entity_poly.type
_entity_poly.pdbx_seq_one_letter_code
_entity_poly.pdbx_strand_id
1 'polypeptide(L)'
;GSPSYSPAKAQLATCMQQLALRHSAYVHWRSTPPRQPTRVRGVTLDLDDTLWPTMPPVLHAQSELAADMAELLPLAAAAGCSDPAVFKKAMDDAVTSQPLIKHDMSEKRRAALTELARQHGDDTTIAVDEIMRRFLSARADVASHL
;
A
#
# COMPACT_ATOMS: atom_id res chain seq x y z
N GLY A 1 -7.37 -13.96 17.55
CA GLY A 1 -6.16 -13.68 18.34
C GLY A 1 -5.05 -13.33 17.38
N SER A 2 -4.65 -12.06 17.33
CA SER A 2 -3.62 -11.60 16.40
C SER A 2 -2.26 -12.17 16.83
N PRO A 3 -1.42 -12.64 15.90
CA PRO A 3 -0.08 -13.08 16.25
C PRO A 3 0.65 -11.90 16.90
N SER A 4 1.19 -12.12 18.10
CA SER A 4 2.07 -11.14 18.74
C SER A 4 3.28 -10.96 17.82
N TYR A 5 3.36 -9.84 17.12
CA TYR A 5 4.52 -9.45 16.30
C TYR A 5 5.75 -9.06 17.15
N SER A 6 5.61 -9.09 18.48
CA SER A 6 6.63 -8.72 19.46
C SER A 6 7.90 -9.59 19.44
N PRO A 7 7.84 -10.93 19.28
CA PRO A 7 9.03 -11.79 19.33
C PRO A 7 9.96 -11.57 18.14
N ALA A 8 9.41 -11.40 16.93
CA ALA A 8 10.20 -11.20 15.71
C ALA A 8 10.91 -9.84 15.70
N LYS A 9 10.20 -8.77 16.11
CA LYS A 9 10.81 -7.44 16.28
C LYS A 9 11.93 -7.44 17.33
N ALA A 10 11.72 -8.12 18.46
CA ALA A 10 12.73 -8.24 19.52
C ALA A 10 13.98 -9.01 19.07
N GLN A 11 13.80 -10.11 18.32
CA GLN A 11 14.91 -10.86 17.74
C GLN A 11 15.68 -10.03 16.71
N LEU A 12 14.99 -9.30 15.84
CA LEU A 12 15.61 -8.45 14.83
C LEU A 12 16.41 -7.30 15.48
N ALA A 13 15.84 -6.66 16.51
CA ALA A 13 16.52 -5.64 17.29
C ALA A 13 17.77 -6.18 18.00
N THR A 14 17.68 -7.38 18.59
CA THR A 14 18.82 -8.04 19.23
C THR A 14 19.92 -8.34 18.21
N CYS A 15 19.56 -8.88 17.04
CA CYS A 15 20.50 -9.12 15.94
C CYS A 15 21.18 -7.83 15.47
N MET A 16 20.43 -6.73 15.31
CA MET A 16 20.98 -5.44 14.91
C MET A 16 21.90 -4.84 15.98
N GLN A 17 21.56 -4.95 17.27
CA GLN A 17 22.45 -4.53 18.36
C GLN A 17 23.74 -5.35 18.40
N GLN A 18 23.66 -6.67 18.23
CA GLN A 18 24.85 -7.53 18.16
C GLN A 18 25.72 -7.23 16.94
N LEU A 19 25.12 -6.92 15.79
CA LEU A 19 25.83 -6.44 14.60
C LEU A 19 26.52 -5.10 14.87
N ALA A 20 25.83 -4.13 15.47
CA ALA A 20 26.39 -2.83 15.80
C ALA A 20 27.57 -2.94 16.79
N LEU A 21 27.46 -3.79 17.81
CA LEU A 21 28.53 -4.03 18.79
C LEU A 21 29.77 -4.71 18.17
N ARG A 22 29.58 -5.53 17.13
CA ARG A 22 30.69 -6.20 16.41
C ARG A 22 31.38 -5.31 15.38
N HIS A 23 30.79 -4.17 15.02
CA HIS A 23 31.28 -3.27 13.97
C HIS A 23 31.40 -1.84 14.51
N SER A 24 32.59 -1.45 14.99
CA SER A 24 32.85 -0.08 15.44
C SER A 24 32.88 0.92 14.27
N ALA A 25 32.24 2.08 14.48
CA ALA A 25 32.15 3.28 13.64
C ALA A 25 31.65 3.07 12.19
N TYR A 26 30.33 3.14 12.00
CA TYR A 26 29.66 3.25 10.70
C TYR A 26 29.77 4.69 10.13
N VAL A 27 30.98 5.23 9.96
CA VAL A 27 31.21 6.46 9.18
C VAL A 27 32.45 6.31 8.28
N HIS A 28 32.51 5.23 7.52
CA HIS A 28 33.49 5.14 6.44
C HIS A 28 32.81 4.64 5.16
N TRP A 29 32.45 5.58 4.29
CA TRP A 29 32.21 5.28 2.89
C TRP A 29 33.50 4.71 2.32
N ARG A 30 33.53 3.39 2.07
CA ARG A 30 34.72 2.75 1.51
C ARG A 30 34.83 3.14 0.04
N SER A 31 35.78 4.02 -0.28
CA SER A 31 36.12 4.42 -1.65
C SER A 31 36.81 3.32 -2.47
N THR A 32 37.17 2.19 -1.84
CA THR A 32 37.89 1.09 -2.49
C THR A 32 37.23 -0.26 -2.18
N PRO A 33 36.87 -1.06 -3.20
CA PRO A 33 36.27 -2.37 -2.98
C PRO A 33 37.33 -3.37 -2.45
N PRO A 34 37.00 -4.21 -1.46
CA PRO A 34 37.85 -5.28 -0.97
C PRO A 34 38.03 -6.36 -2.05
N ARG A 35 39.23 -6.96 -2.05
CA ARG A 35 39.72 -7.91 -3.07
C ARG A 35 39.09 -9.31 -3.03
N GLN A 36 38.18 -9.63 -2.10
CA GLN A 36 37.49 -10.93 -2.04
C GLN A 36 36.00 -10.78 -1.70
N PRO A 37 35.08 -11.42 -2.43
CA PRO A 37 33.64 -11.37 -2.16
C PRO A 37 33.23 -12.48 -1.18
N THR A 38 33.42 -12.26 0.13
CA THR A 38 32.94 -13.20 1.17
C THR A 38 32.16 -12.55 2.31
N ARG A 39 31.99 -11.22 2.30
CA ARG A 39 31.22 -10.49 3.31
C ARG A 39 30.04 -9.80 2.64
N VAL A 40 28.84 -9.94 3.22
CA VAL A 40 27.67 -9.13 2.85
C VAL A 40 28.06 -7.65 2.89
N ARG A 41 27.87 -6.93 1.78
CA ARG A 41 28.32 -5.53 1.61
C ARG A 41 27.20 -4.51 1.61
N GLY A 42 25.95 -4.97 1.55
CA GLY A 42 24.76 -4.14 1.53
C GLY A 42 23.58 -4.93 2.08
N VAL A 43 22.68 -4.21 2.74
CA VAL A 43 21.39 -4.72 3.22
C VAL A 43 20.35 -3.76 2.67
N THR A 44 19.37 -4.29 1.95
CA THR A 44 18.17 -3.54 1.55
C THR A 44 17.08 -3.86 2.56
N LEU A 45 16.43 -2.83 3.07
CA LEU A 45 15.25 -2.95 3.92
C LEU A 45 14.07 -2.43 3.14
N ASP A 46 13.01 -3.22 3.08
CA ASP A 46 11.72 -2.74 2.61
C ASP A 46 11.14 -1.72 3.59
N LEU A 47 10.24 -0.87 3.11
CA LEU A 47 9.61 0.16 3.93
C LEU A 47 8.30 -0.35 4.53
N ASP A 48 7.39 -0.74 3.64
CA ASP A 48 6.00 -1.05 3.94
C ASP A 48 5.89 -2.32 4.80
N ASP A 49 5.26 -2.18 5.96
CA ASP A 49 5.12 -3.21 7.02
C ASP A 49 6.42 -3.88 7.50
N THR A 50 7.58 -3.42 7.03
CA THR A 50 8.90 -3.81 7.51
C THR A 50 9.43 -2.77 8.51
N LEU A 51 9.48 -1.50 8.10
CA LEU A 51 9.92 -0.40 8.96
C LEU A 51 8.75 0.39 9.55
N TRP A 52 7.65 0.53 8.80
CA TRP A 52 6.48 1.28 9.21
C TRP A 52 5.19 0.46 9.03
N PRO A 53 4.24 0.50 9.98
CA PRO A 53 2.94 -0.15 9.80
C PRO A 53 2.11 0.63 8.76
N THR A 54 2.09 0.14 7.53
CA THR A 54 1.44 0.82 6.40
C THR A 54 0.07 0.25 6.08
N MET A 55 -0.17 -1.03 6.39
CA MET A 55 -1.44 -1.66 6.06
C MET A 55 -2.65 -1.23 6.90
N PRO A 56 -2.55 -0.90 8.20
CA PRO A 56 -3.71 -0.47 8.97
C PRO A 56 -4.51 0.69 8.34
N PRO A 57 -3.90 1.83 7.95
CA PRO A 57 -4.66 2.90 7.29
C PRO A 57 -5.13 2.52 5.88
N VAL A 58 -4.42 1.63 5.17
CA VAL A 58 -4.87 1.11 3.86
C VAL A 58 -6.15 0.28 4.02
N LEU A 59 -6.23 -0.58 5.04
CA LEU A 59 -7.42 -1.40 5.31
C LEU A 59 -8.60 -0.53 5.75
N HIS A 60 -8.35 0.51 6.56
CA HIS A 60 -9.38 1.49 6.91
C HIS A 60 -9.93 2.20 5.67
N ALA A 61 -9.05 2.74 4.81
CA ALA A 61 -9.47 3.37 3.56
C ALA A 61 -10.24 2.41 2.63
N GLN A 62 -9.87 1.12 2.59
CA GLN A 62 -10.60 0.10 1.84
C GLN A 62 -12.00 -0.16 2.39
N SER A 63 -12.19 -0.11 3.71
CA SER A 63 -13.52 -0.25 4.31
C SER A 63 -14.44 0.94 4.02
N GLU A 64 -13.90 2.15 4.02
CA GLU A 64 -14.66 3.37 3.69
C GLU A 64 -15.04 3.43 2.21
N LEU A 65 -14.18 2.91 1.32
CA LEU A 65 -14.44 2.91 -0.13
C LEU A 65 -15.78 2.29 -0.51
N ALA A 66 -16.20 1.21 0.16
CA ALA A 66 -17.49 0.57 -0.13
C ALA A 66 -18.67 1.47 0.22
N ALA A 67 -18.57 2.24 1.31
CA ALA A 67 -19.58 3.22 1.71
C ALA A 67 -19.59 4.42 0.74
N ASP A 68 -18.41 4.93 0.38
CA ASP A 68 -18.27 6.02 -0.59
C ASP A 68 -18.84 5.65 -1.97
N MET A 69 -18.63 4.41 -2.43
CA MET A 69 -19.24 3.90 -3.65
C MET A 69 -20.78 3.83 -3.55
N ALA A 70 -21.33 3.43 -2.40
CA ALA A 70 -22.79 3.40 -2.22
C ALA A 70 -23.41 4.80 -2.23
N GLU A 71 -22.69 5.82 -1.75
CA GLU A 71 -23.12 7.21 -1.76
C GLU A 71 -23.01 7.85 -3.16
N LEU A 72 -21.86 7.68 -3.82
CA LEU A 72 -21.48 8.47 -5.01
C LEU A 72 -21.60 7.69 -6.32
N LEU A 73 -21.62 6.35 -6.29
CA LEU A 73 -21.80 5.46 -7.45
C LEU A 73 -22.92 4.42 -7.15
N PRO A 74 -24.15 4.86 -6.85
CA PRO A 74 -25.21 4.00 -6.35
C PRO A 74 -25.60 2.87 -7.33
N LEU A 75 -25.50 3.08 -8.65
CA LEU A 75 -25.85 2.04 -9.63
C LEU A 75 -24.80 0.92 -9.66
N ALA A 76 -23.50 1.28 -9.66
CA ALA A 76 -22.41 0.32 -9.54
C ALA A 76 -22.45 -0.40 -8.17
N ALA A 77 -22.73 0.32 -7.08
CA ALA A 77 -22.84 -0.28 -5.76
C ALA A 77 -24.01 -1.28 -5.69
N ALA A 78 -25.17 -0.94 -6.26
CA ALA A 78 -26.31 -1.85 -6.35
C ALA A 78 -26.03 -3.10 -7.20
N ALA A 79 -25.10 -3.02 -8.16
CA ALA A 79 -24.63 -4.16 -8.94
C ALA A 79 -23.59 -5.02 -8.21
N GLY A 80 -23.23 -4.69 -6.96
CA GLY A 80 -22.26 -5.43 -6.16
C GLY A 80 -20.80 -5.06 -6.43
N CYS A 81 -20.54 -3.94 -7.13
CA CYS A 81 -19.18 -3.53 -7.48
C CYS A 81 -18.36 -3.04 -6.29
N SER A 82 -18.99 -2.75 -5.14
CA SER A 82 -18.31 -2.40 -3.88
C SER A 82 -17.72 -3.62 -3.16
N ASP A 83 -18.02 -4.85 -3.60
CA ASP A 83 -17.38 -6.05 -3.07
C ASP A 83 -15.85 -6.01 -3.32
N PRO A 84 -15.00 -6.26 -2.31
CA PRO A 84 -13.55 -6.16 -2.46
C PRO A 84 -12.96 -7.04 -3.56
N ALA A 85 -13.51 -8.24 -3.78
CA ALA A 85 -13.01 -9.13 -4.83
C ALA A 85 -13.43 -8.66 -6.23
N VAL A 86 -14.67 -8.16 -6.37
CA VAL A 86 -15.16 -7.57 -7.62
C VAL A 86 -14.34 -6.31 -7.96
N PHE A 87 -14.15 -5.42 -6.99
CA PHE A 87 -13.37 -4.20 -7.21
C PHE A 87 -11.89 -4.49 -7.50
N LYS A 88 -11.30 -5.49 -6.82
CA LYS A 88 -9.94 -5.96 -7.13
C LYS A 88 -9.83 -6.46 -8.57
N LYS A 89 -10.81 -7.21 -9.05
CA LYS A 89 -10.87 -7.65 -10.44
C LYS A 89 -10.94 -6.46 -11.40
N ALA A 90 -11.78 -5.46 -11.12
CA ALA A 90 -11.86 -4.25 -11.93
C ALA A 90 -10.51 -3.49 -12.01
N MET A 91 -9.77 -3.41 -10.90
CA MET A 91 -8.40 -2.86 -10.91
C MET A 91 -7.41 -3.66 -11.75
N ASP A 92 -7.56 -4.99 -11.83
CA ASP A 92 -6.70 -5.83 -12.66
C ASP A 92 -7.07 -5.73 -14.15
N ASP A 93 -8.36 -5.63 -14.46
CA ASP A 93 -8.86 -5.38 -15.81
C ASP A 93 -8.38 -3.99 -16.31
N ALA A 94 -8.37 -2.97 -15.45
CA ALA A 94 -7.83 -1.65 -15.77
C ALA A 94 -6.33 -1.68 -16.13
N VAL A 95 -5.52 -2.50 -15.45
CA VAL A 95 -4.10 -2.68 -15.79
C VAL A 95 -3.93 -3.40 -17.13
N THR A 96 -4.82 -4.35 -17.43
CA THR A 96 -4.81 -5.04 -18.73
C THR A 96 -5.03 -4.05 -19.87
N SER A 97 -5.98 -3.12 -19.70
CA SER A 97 -6.29 -2.08 -20.68
C SER A 97 -5.26 -0.94 -20.71
N GLN A 98 -4.57 -0.66 -19.60
CA GLN A 98 -3.59 0.42 -19.48
C GLN A 98 -2.31 -0.07 -18.78
N PRO A 99 -1.40 -0.79 -19.46
CA PRO A 99 -0.25 -1.43 -18.81
C PRO A 99 0.68 -0.46 -18.05
N LEU A 100 0.69 0.82 -18.40
CA LEU A 100 1.55 1.83 -17.78
C LEU A 100 1.15 2.16 -16.33
N ILE A 101 -0.11 1.94 -15.92
CA ILE A 101 -0.55 2.21 -14.54
C ILE A 101 -0.30 1.04 -13.59
N LYS A 102 0.37 -0.04 -14.03
CA LYS A 102 0.58 -1.27 -13.25
C LYS A 102 1.10 -1.03 -11.83
N HIS A 103 2.00 -0.06 -11.67
CA HIS A 103 2.64 0.29 -10.41
C HIS A 103 2.00 1.49 -9.70
N ASP A 104 1.03 2.15 -10.33
CA ASP A 104 0.31 3.27 -9.74
C ASP A 104 -1.01 2.79 -9.15
N MET A 105 -1.00 2.53 -7.84
CA MET A 105 -2.18 2.03 -7.14
C MET A 105 -3.33 3.04 -7.08
N SER A 106 -3.04 4.35 -7.16
CA SER A 106 -4.07 5.38 -7.16
C SER A 106 -4.76 5.42 -8.52
N GLU A 107 -3.99 5.42 -9.60
CA GLU A 107 -4.53 5.42 -10.95
C GLU A 107 -5.25 4.11 -11.29
N LYS A 108 -4.80 2.96 -10.76
CA LYS A 108 -5.56 1.71 -10.86
C LYS A 108 -6.97 1.82 -10.27
N ARG A 109 -7.10 2.44 -9.09
CA ARG A 109 -8.41 2.64 -8.45
C ARG A 109 -9.27 3.62 -9.23
N ARG A 110 -8.68 4.75 -9.64
CA ARG A 110 -9.36 5.75 -10.46
C ARG A 110 -9.90 5.11 -11.75
N ALA A 111 -9.07 4.39 -12.49
CA ALA A 111 -9.46 3.72 -13.72
C ALA A 111 -10.58 2.68 -13.51
N ALA A 112 -10.50 1.89 -12.42
CA ALA A 112 -11.54 0.93 -12.07
C ALA A 112 -12.87 1.62 -11.72
N LEU A 113 -12.85 2.65 -10.87
CA LEU A 113 -14.04 3.42 -10.49
C LEU A 113 -14.69 4.09 -11.71
N THR A 114 -13.87 4.71 -12.56
CA THR A 114 -14.33 5.33 -13.82
C THR A 114 -15.03 4.33 -14.72
N GLU A 115 -14.44 3.15 -14.92
CA GLU A 115 -15.02 2.14 -15.78
C GLU A 115 -16.30 1.53 -15.20
N LEU A 116 -16.33 1.25 -13.89
CA LEU A 116 -17.54 0.75 -13.22
C LEU A 116 -18.68 1.76 -13.27
N ALA A 117 -18.41 3.03 -12.97
CA ALA A 117 -19.39 4.11 -13.08
C ALA A 117 -19.96 4.20 -14.50
N ARG A 118 -19.08 4.18 -15.52
CA ARG A 118 -19.47 4.21 -16.93
C ARG A 118 -20.31 3.00 -17.35
N GLN A 119 -19.98 1.80 -16.87
CA GLN A 119 -20.72 0.56 -17.18
C GLN A 119 -22.14 0.57 -16.59
N HIS A 120 -22.31 1.16 -15.40
CA HIS A 120 -23.58 1.16 -14.69
C HIS A 120 -24.39 2.45 -14.85
N GLY A 121 -23.81 3.48 -15.48
CA GLY A 121 -24.50 4.74 -15.81
C GLY A 121 -24.47 5.78 -14.68
N ASP A 122 -23.55 5.66 -13.72
CA ASP A 122 -23.32 6.68 -12.70
C ASP A 122 -22.58 7.91 -13.29
N ASP A 123 -22.81 9.11 -12.72
CA ASP A 123 -22.06 10.31 -13.10
C ASP A 123 -20.58 10.15 -12.73
N THR A 124 -19.73 10.07 -13.76
CA THR A 124 -18.39 9.50 -13.62
C THR A 124 -17.36 10.50 -13.11
N THR A 125 -17.41 11.77 -13.51
CA THR A 125 -16.25 12.67 -13.30
C THR A 125 -16.19 13.20 -11.87
N ILE A 126 -17.27 13.81 -11.37
CA ILE A 126 -17.27 14.43 -10.03
C ILE A 126 -17.24 13.35 -8.95
N ALA A 127 -17.96 12.24 -9.14
CA ALA A 127 -18.03 11.16 -8.16
C ALA A 127 -16.67 10.47 -7.94
N VAL A 128 -15.95 10.13 -9.02
CA VAL A 128 -14.67 9.39 -8.92
C VAL A 128 -13.59 10.24 -8.27
N ASP A 129 -13.49 11.53 -8.61
CA ASP A 129 -12.53 12.43 -7.99
C ASP A 129 -12.76 12.56 -6.48
N GLU A 130 -14.03 12.69 -6.08
CA GLU A 130 -14.40 12.80 -4.67
C GLU A 130 -14.14 11.50 -3.89
N ILE A 131 -14.51 10.34 -4.44
CA ILE A 131 -14.19 9.03 -3.85
C ILE A 131 -12.67 8.88 -3.68
N MET A 132 -11.89 9.20 -4.71
CA MET A 132 -10.42 9.09 -4.66
C MET A 132 -9.81 10.05 -3.64
N ARG A 133 -10.35 11.27 -3.51
CA ARG A 133 -9.93 12.24 -2.50
C ARG A 133 -10.17 11.69 -1.08
N ARG A 134 -11.37 11.15 -0.81
CA ARG A 134 -11.72 10.53 0.49
C ARG A 134 -10.81 9.34 0.80
N PHE A 135 -10.62 8.44 -0.17
CA PHE A 135 -9.73 7.27 -0.02
C PHE A 135 -8.29 7.67 0.31
N LEU A 136 -7.72 8.64 -0.41
CA LEU A 136 -6.35 9.11 -0.16
C LEU A 136 -6.21 9.79 1.20
N SER A 137 -7.23 10.54 1.63
CA SER A 137 -7.28 11.14 2.97
C SER A 137 -7.29 10.07 4.06
N ALA A 138 -8.18 9.08 3.96
CA ALA A 138 -8.27 7.98 4.94
C ALA A 138 -6.98 7.14 4.96
N ARG A 139 -6.36 6.90 3.81
CA ARG A 139 -5.07 6.18 3.70
C ARG A 139 -3.92 6.96 4.33
N ALA A 140 -3.96 8.29 4.27
CA ALA A 140 -2.95 9.16 4.86
C ALA A 140 -3.17 9.39 6.36
N ASP A 141 -4.31 8.94 6.91
CA ASP A 141 -4.62 9.06 8.33
C ASP A 141 -3.81 8.05 9.15
N VAL A 142 -2.58 8.45 9.44
CA VAL A 142 -1.71 7.82 10.42
C VAL A 142 -2.00 8.44 11.78
N ALA A 143 -3.22 8.24 12.30
CA ALA A 143 -3.54 8.56 13.68
C ALA A 143 -2.35 8.17 14.59
N SER A 144 -2.00 9.02 15.56
CA SER A 144 -0.80 8.97 16.39
C SER A 144 -0.75 7.73 17.30
N HIS A 145 -0.62 6.54 16.69
CA HIS A 145 -0.40 5.25 17.30
C HIS A 145 1.09 4.88 17.34
N LEU A 146 1.95 5.90 17.22
CA LEU A 146 3.36 5.84 17.60
C LEU A 146 3.52 6.31 19.05
#